data_AF-A0A959Y9Q7-F1
#
_entry.id   AF-A0A959Y9Q7-F1
#
_cell.length_a   1.000
_cell.length_b   1.000
_cell.length_c   1.000
_cell.angle_alpha   90.00
_cell.angle_beta   90.00
_cell.angle_gamma   90.00
#
_symmetry.space_group_name_H-M   'P 1'
#
loop_
_entity.id
_entity.type
_entity.pdbx_description
1 polymer ?
#
loop_
_entity_poly.entity_id
_entity_poly.type
_entity_poly.pdbx_seq_one_letter_code
_entity_poly.pdbx_strand_id
1 'polypeptide(L)'
;MRDVRGDAASGKRTLAVRLGSERAKSYHGLLVLGGLGCLVLFTAVEFRGMPQWGFLVTTPLLATHLRQVLNNREPAALDPELKRLSLGTFFTAIAFAAGLILA
;
A
#
# COMPACT_ATOMS: atom_id res chain seq x y z
N MET A 1 -11.42 -5.61 3.99
CA MET A 1 -11.34 -6.77 3.07
C MET A 1 -11.31 -8.10 3.81
N ARG A 2 -10.58 -8.24 4.94
CA ARG A 2 -10.66 -9.43 5.79
C ARG A 2 -12.01 -9.60 6.51
N ASP A 3 -12.54 -8.51 7.03
CA ASP A 3 -13.71 -8.53 7.93
C ASP A 3 -15.04 -8.35 7.19
N VAL A 4 -15.07 -8.48 5.85
CA VAL A 4 -16.25 -8.13 5.04
C VAL A 4 -17.52 -8.86 5.49
N ARG A 5 -17.42 -10.17 5.80
CA ARG A 5 -18.57 -10.95 6.28
C ARG A 5 -19.02 -10.52 7.67
N GLY A 6 -18.08 -10.32 8.60
CA GLY A 6 -18.39 -9.89 9.97
C GLY A 6 -18.99 -8.49 10.00
N ASP A 7 -18.39 -7.54 9.27
CA ASP A 7 -18.88 -6.18 9.14
C ASP A 7 -20.29 -6.14 8.53
N ALA A 8 -20.56 -6.95 7.50
CA ALA A 8 -21.89 -7.05 6.90
C ALA A 8 -22.92 -7.63 7.89
N ALA A 9 -22.57 -8.70 8.61
CA ALA A 9 -23.45 -9.32 9.61
C ALA A 9 -23.77 -8.37 10.77
N SER A 10 -22.83 -7.51 11.16
CA SER A 10 -23.04 -6.45 12.16
C SER A 10 -23.74 -5.20 11.61
N GLY A 11 -24.21 -5.21 10.36
CA GLY A 11 -24.91 -4.08 9.74
C GLY A 11 -24.02 -2.87 9.39
N LYS A 12 -22.68 -3.01 9.38
CA LYS A 12 -21.77 -1.93 9.03
C LYS A 12 -21.78 -1.66 7.52
N ARG A 13 -21.69 -0.38 7.16
CA ARG A 13 -21.66 0.10 5.76
C ARG A 13 -20.26 0.53 5.31
N THR A 14 -19.25 -0.33 5.54
CA THR A 14 -17.86 -0.02 5.14
C THR A 14 -17.68 -0.05 3.62
N LEU A 15 -16.65 0.62 3.10
CA LEU A 15 -16.30 0.55 1.68
C LEU A 15 -16.07 -0.89 1.22
N ALA A 16 -15.44 -1.73 2.06
CA ALA A 16 -15.20 -3.12 1.74
C ALA A 16 -16.49 -3.94 1.63
N VAL A 17 -17.51 -3.64 2.45
CA VAL A 17 -18.85 -4.24 2.34
C VAL A 17 -19.57 -3.76 1.08
N ARG A 18 -19.52 -2.46 0.76
CA ARG A 18 -20.17 -1.88 -0.42
C ARG A 18 -19.56 -2.35 -1.75
N LEU A 19 -18.24 -2.50 -1.79
CA LEU A 19 -17.50 -2.90 -2.99
C LEU A 19 -17.48 -4.42 -3.17
N GLY A 20 -17.56 -5.18 -2.08
CA GLY A 20 -17.27 -6.61 -2.05
C GLY A 20 -15.76 -6.89 -1.96
N SER A 21 -15.40 -8.11 -1.57
CA SER A 21 -14.01 -8.49 -1.26
C SER A 21 -13.05 -8.27 -2.44
N GLU A 22 -13.43 -8.70 -3.64
CA GLU A 22 -12.58 -8.60 -4.84
C GLU A 22 -12.31 -7.15 -5.24
N ARG A 23 -13.37 -6.32 -5.35
CA ARG A 23 -13.21 -4.91 -5.69
C ARG A 23 -12.50 -4.12 -4.58
N ALA A 24 -12.65 -4.54 -3.31
CA ALA A 24 -11.91 -3.94 -2.20
C ALA A 24 -10.40 -4.21 -2.31
N LYS A 25 -9.96 -5.37 -2.82
CA LYS A 25 -8.55 -5.65 -3.10
C LYS A 25 -8.03 -4.82 -4.27
N SER A 26 -8.79 -4.68 -5.35
CA SER A 26 -8.44 -3.80 -6.47
C SER A 26 -8.30 -2.34 -6.01
N TYR A 27 -9.24 -1.89 -5.17
CA TYR A 27 -9.19 -0.56 -4.56
C TYR A 27 -7.95 -0.37 -3.68
N HIS A 28 -7.60 -1.37 -2.87
CA HIS A 28 -6.36 -1.36 -2.08
C HIS A 28 -5.12 -1.24 -2.98
N GLY A 29 -5.08 -2.02 -4.07
CA GLY A 29 -4.01 -1.93 -5.07
C GLY A 29 -3.88 -0.54 -5.67
N LEU A 30 -4.99 0.08 -6.03
CA LEU A 30 -5.03 1.46 -6.54
C LEU A 30 -4.46 2.46 -5.52
N LEU A 31 -4.79 2.33 -4.23
CA LEU A 31 -4.26 3.22 -3.20
C LEU A 31 -2.75 3.11 -3.03
N VAL A 32 -2.21 1.89 -3.01
CA VAL A 32 -0.75 1.67 -2.85
C VAL A 32 0.01 2.16 -4.08
N LEU A 33 -0.45 1.80 -5.29
CA LEU A 33 0.18 2.25 -6.53
C LEU A 33 0.03 3.75 -6.74
N GLY A 34 -1.12 4.32 -6.39
CA GLY A 34 -1.36 5.76 -6.42
C GLY A 34 -0.42 6.51 -5.47
N GLY A 35 -0.24 6.01 -4.23
CA GLY A 35 0.71 6.58 -3.28
C GLY A 35 2.14 6.57 -3.78
N LEU A 36 2.60 5.44 -4.35
CA LEU A 36 3.92 5.35 -4.99
C LEU A 36 4.03 6.30 -6.19
N GLY A 37 2.99 6.38 -7.02
CA GLY A 37 2.92 7.30 -8.15
C GLY A 37 3.03 8.76 -7.72
N CYS A 38 2.39 9.15 -6.61
CA CYS A 38 2.52 10.48 -6.03
C CYS A 38 3.96 10.78 -5.58
N LEU A 39 4.65 9.83 -4.95
CA LEU A 39 6.06 10.01 -4.56
C LEU A 39 6.97 10.16 -5.79
N VAL A 40 6.78 9.32 -6.79
CA VAL A 40 7.52 9.39 -8.06
C VAL A 40 7.29 10.74 -8.75
N LEU A 41 6.03 11.17 -8.83
CA LEU A 41 5.67 12.45 -9.44
C LEU A 41 6.29 13.63 -8.68
N PHE A 42 6.18 13.62 -7.34
CA PHE A 42 6.77 14.66 -6.51
C PHE A 42 8.30 14.71 -6.69
N THR A 43 8.99 13.57 -6.61
CA THR A 43 10.45 13.52 -6.80
C THR A 43 10.88 13.96 -8.19
N ALA A 44 10.07 13.68 -9.22
CA ALA A 44 10.35 14.12 -10.58
C ALA A 44 10.17 15.64 -10.76
N VAL A 45 9.16 16.24 -10.11
CA VAL A 45 8.90 17.69 -10.16
C VAL A 45 9.94 18.47 -9.35
N GLU A 46 10.28 17.99 -8.15
CA GLU A 46 11.21 18.64 -7.20
C GLU A 46 12.62 18.03 -7.25
N PHE A 47 13.08 17.64 -8.43
CA PHE A 47 14.34 16.91 -8.59
C PHE A 47 15.56 17.80 -8.31
N ARG A 48 16.33 17.42 -7.31
CA ARG A 48 17.60 18.02 -6.87
C ARG A 48 18.78 17.06 -7.00
N GLY A 49 18.54 15.76 -6.81
CA GLY A 49 19.61 14.76 -6.87
C GLY A 49 19.13 13.32 -6.78
N MET A 50 20.02 12.40 -7.17
CA MET A 50 19.75 10.96 -7.19
C MET A 50 19.29 10.37 -5.84
N PRO A 51 19.74 10.85 -4.66
CA PRO A 51 19.28 10.31 -3.37
C PRO A 51 17.77 10.39 -3.14
N GLN A 52 17.06 11.34 -3.77
CA GLN A 52 15.59 11.48 -3.63
C GLN A 52 14.82 10.26 -4.16
N TRP A 53 15.44 9.45 -5.02
CA TRP A 53 14.87 8.19 -5.53
C TRP A 53 15.10 7.00 -4.60
N GLY A 54 15.78 7.20 -3.46
CA GLY A 54 16.14 6.14 -2.51
C GLY A 54 14.95 5.34 -1.99
N PHE A 55 13.74 5.94 -1.92
CA PHE A 55 12.53 5.24 -1.52
C PHE A 55 12.17 4.07 -2.46
N LEU A 56 12.63 4.07 -3.71
CA LEU A 56 12.38 2.98 -4.67
C LEU A 56 12.91 1.63 -4.18
N VAL A 57 13.89 1.60 -3.27
CA VAL A 57 14.40 0.35 -2.67
C VAL A 57 13.32 -0.43 -1.92
N THR A 58 12.27 0.24 -1.46
CA THR A 58 11.14 -0.37 -0.73
C THR A 58 10.03 -0.88 -1.65
N THR A 59 10.09 -0.56 -2.95
CA THR A 59 9.07 -0.96 -3.93
C THR A 59 8.93 -2.48 -4.10
N PRO A 60 10.00 -3.32 -4.04
CA PRO A 60 9.83 -4.78 -4.13
C PRO A 60 9.01 -5.33 -2.95
N LEU A 61 9.19 -4.77 -1.76
CA LEU A 61 8.43 -5.17 -0.57
C LEU A 61 6.93 -4.86 -0.76
N LEU A 62 6.60 -3.65 -1.22
CA LEU A 62 5.20 -3.26 -1.51
C LEU A 62 4.60 -4.07 -2.67
N ALA A 63 5.39 -4.42 -3.68
CA ALA A 63 4.96 -5.24 -4.80
C ALA A 63 4.64 -6.68 -4.36
N THR A 64 5.46 -7.28 -3.49
CA THR A 64 5.19 -8.61 -2.92
C THR A 64 3.91 -8.61 -2.08
N HIS A 65 3.72 -7.59 -1.23
CA HIS A 65 2.48 -7.38 -0.48
C HIS A 65 1.26 -7.30 -1.41
N LEU A 66 1.30 -6.45 -2.44
CA LEU A 66 0.20 -6.31 -3.38
C LEU A 66 -0.12 -7.62 -4.11
N ARG A 67 0.91 -8.36 -4.54
CA ARG A 67 0.72 -9.67 -5.18
C ARG A 67 0.04 -10.64 -4.23
N GLN A 68 0.39 -10.65 -2.94
CA GLN A 68 -0.26 -11.51 -1.95
C GLN A 68 -1.71 -11.11 -1.72
N VAL A 69 -2.00 -9.81 -1.54
CA VAL A 69 -3.37 -9.32 -1.33
C VAL A 69 -4.29 -9.62 -2.52
N LEU A 70 -3.83 -9.39 -3.75
CA LEU A 70 -4.63 -9.57 -4.95
C LEU A 70 -4.93 -11.04 -5.25
N ASN A 71 -3.98 -11.95 -4.98
CA ASN A 71 -4.16 -13.38 -5.21
C ASN A 71 -4.79 -14.12 -4.02
N ASN A 72 -4.91 -13.47 -2.86
CA ASN A 72 -5.43 -14.10 -1.67
C ASN A 72 -6.90 -14.50 -1.84
N ARG A 73 -7.26 -15.72 -1.43
CA ARG A 73 -8.67 -16.19 -1.41
C ARG A 73 -9.22 -16.29 0.02
N GLU A 74 -8.35 -16.36 1.02
CA GLU A 74 -8.72 -16.58 2.41
C GLU A 74 -8.61 -15.28 3.22
N PRO A 75 -9.72 -14.68 3.69
CA PRO A 75 -9.70 -13.39 4.35
C PRO A 75 -8.74 -13.30 5.56
N ALA A 76 -8.58 -14.39 6.33
CA ALA A 76 -7.69 -14.45 7.48
C ALA A 76 -6.20 -14.36 7.09
N ALA A 77 -5.82 -14.80 5.90
CA ALA A 77 -4.45 -14.70 5.41
C ALA A 77 -4.02 -13.25 5.08
N LEU A 78 -4.93 -12.27 5.19
CA LEU A 78 -4.61 -10.83 5.07
C LEU A 78 -4.07 -10.23 6.38
N ASP A 79 -4.17 -10.93 7.51
CA ASP A 79 -3.72 -10.41 8.80
C ASP A 79 -2.21 -10.16 8.87
N PRO A 80 -1.35 -11.08 8.39
CA PRO A 80 0.10 -10.82 8.31
C PRO A 80 0.44 -9.67 7.36
N GLU A 81 -0.36 -9.49 6.31
CA GLU A 81 -0.14 -8.47 5.27
C GLU A 81 -0.34 -7.04 5.79
N LEU A 82 -1.16 -6.84 6.84
CA LEU A 82 -1.27 -5.55 7.52
C LEU A 82 0.07 -5.09 8.10
N LYS A 83 0.81 -5.99 8.76
CA LYS A 83 2.13 -5.68 9.32
C LYS A 83 3.17 -5.46 8.23
N ARG A 84 3.13 -6.23 7.14
CA ARG A 84 4.04 -6.06 6.01
C ARG A 84 3.85 -4.71 5.34
N LEU A 85 2.60 -4.31 5.11
CA LEU A 85 2.28 -3.01 4.55
C LEU A 85 2.75 -1.88 5.45
N SER A 86 2.44 -1.92 6.75
CA SER A 86 2.80 -0.84 7.68
C SER A 86 4.32 -0.66 7.80
N LEU A 87 5.08 -1.75 7.86
CA LEU A 87 6.54 -1.69 7.83
C LEU A 87 7.07 -1.20 6.48
N GLY A 88 6.48 -1.66 5.37
CA GLY A 88 6.85 -1.22 4.03
C GLY A 88 6.67 0.28 3.83
N THR A 89 5.50 0.82 4.21
CA THR A 89 5.23 2.26 4.12
C THR A 89 6.08 3.07 5.10
N PHE A 90 6.36 2.55 6.30
CA PHE A 90 7.27 3.17 7.25
C PHE A 90 8.68 3.31 6.68
N PHE A 91 9.26 2.24 6.14
CA PHE A 91 10.57 2.31 5.50
C PHE A 91 10.56 3.19 4.26
N THR A 92 9.47 3.20 3.48
CA THR A 92 9.30 4.10 2.33
C THR A 92 9.39 5.56 2.78
N ALA A 93 8.68 5.91 3.85
CA ALA A 93 8.66 7.27 4.39
C ALA A 93 10.05 7.70 4.90
N ILE A 94 10.75 6.83 5.63
CA ILE A 94 12.12 7.11 6.10
C ILE A 94 13.08 7.30 4.92
N ALA A 95 13.06 6.38 3.95
CA ALA A 95 13.94 6.44 2.78
C ALA A 95 13.67 7.68 1.93
N PHE A 96 12.39 8.06 1.79
CA PHE A 96 12.00 9.29 1.10
C PHE A 96 12.50 10.54 1.83
N ALA A 97 12.28 10.63 3.16
CA ALA A 97 12.76 11.75 3.96
C ALA A 97 14.28 11.88 3.95
N ALA A 98 15.00 10.76 4.09
CA ALA A 98 16.46 10.73 3.98
C ALA A 98 16.92 11.18 2.59
N GLY A 99 16.28 10.70 1.53
CA GLY A 99 16.57 11.11 0.16
C GLY A 99 16.38 12.60 -0.08
N LEU A 100 15.39 13.23 0.57
CA LEU A 100 15.17 14.67 0.49
C LEU A 100 16.21 15.51 1.22
N ILE A 101 16.78 14.98 2.30
CA ILE A 101 17.83 15.65 3.11
C ILE A 101 19.20 15.53 2.46
N LEU A 102 19.47 14.40 1.79
CA LEU A 102 20.76 14.08 1.17
C LEU A 102 20.93 14.64 -0.25
N ALA A 103 19.88 15.24 -0.84
CA ALA A 103 19.86 15.76 -2.21
C ALA A 103 19.77 17.29 -2.23
#